data_AF-A0A7C1F2U2-F1
#
_entry.id   AF-A0A7C1F2U2-F1
#
_cell.length_a   1.000
_cell.length_b   1.000
_cell.length_c   1.000
_cell.angle_alpha   90.00
_cell.angle_beta   90.00
_cell.angle_gamma   90.00
#
_symmetry.space_group_name_H-M   'P 1'
#
loop_
_entity.id
_entity.type
_entity.pdbx_description
1 polymer ?
#
loop_
_entity_poly.entity_id
_entity_poly.type
_entity_poly.pdbx_seq_one_letter_code
_entity_poly.pdbx_strand_id
1 'polypeptide(L)'
;MGECTRCELHKTRTNLVFGVGNPCSKIMFIGEAPGEEEDLKGEPFVGKAGRLLDKMLESIGLSRHENVYIANVLKSRPPDNKISLCPESIPKCLPFLLKQIEI
;
A
#
# COMPACT_ATOMS: atom_id res chain seq x y z
N MET A 1 12.92 -3.36 -5.22
CA MET A 1 12.50 -2.43 -4.14
C MET A 1 12.54 -3.06 -2.75
N GLY A 2 12.54 -4.39 -2.58
CA GLY A 2 12.48 -5.04 -1.25
C GLY A 2 13.52 -4.59 -0.21
N GLU A 3 14.71 -4.20 -0.66
CA GLU A 3 15.80 -3.69 0.19
C GLU A 3 15.79 -2.15 0.34
N CYS A 4 14.67 -1.48 0.08
CA CYS A 4 14.61 -0.01 0.14
C CYS A 4 14.94 0.52 1.56
N THR A 5 15.99 1.32 1.67
CA THR A 5 16.44 1.97 2.92
C THR A 5 16.31 3.50 2.89
N ARG A 6 15.58 4.06 1.92
CA ARG A 6 15.54 5.51 1.66
C ARG A 6 14.95 6.34 2.81
N CYS A 7 14.12 5.75 3.68
CA CYS A 7 13.56 6.40 4.87
C CYS A 7 13.61 5.49 6.10
N GLU A 8 13.49 6.06 7.29
CA GLU A 8 13.67 5.36 8.57
C GLU A 8 12.70 4.19 8.81
N LEU A 9 11.56 4.15 8.11
CA LEU A 9 10.56 3.08 8.22
C LEU A 9 11.10 1.70 7.80
N HIS A 10 12.24 1.65 7.09
CA HIS A 10 12.90 0.38 6.78
C HIS A 10 13.43 -0.35 8.02
N LYS A 11 13.69 0.38 9.11
CA LYS A 11 14.27 -0.19 10.34
C LYS A 11 13.25 -0.97 11.16
N THR A 12 11.97 -0.66 10.99
CA THR A 12 10.89 -1.19 11.85
C THR A 12 9.89 -2.07 11.11
N ARG A 13 9.83 -2.00 9.78
CA ARG A 13 8.91 -2.84 8.98
C ARG A 13 9.31 -4.31 9.07
N THR A 14 8.32 -5.20 9.06
CA THR A 14 8.54 -6.63 8.84
C THR A 14 8.67 -6.90 7.35
N ASN A 15 7.70 -6.41 6.56
CA ASN A 15 7.70 -6.56 5.11
C ASN A 15 7.47 -5.22 4.41
N LEU A 16 8.01 -5.11 3.21
CA LEU A 16 7.68 -4.02 2.31
C LEU A 16 6.34 -4.32 1.62
N VAL A 17 5.42 -3.36 1.67
CA VAL A 17 4.09 -3.49 1.07
C VAL A 17 4.01 -2.60 -0.16
N PHE A 18 4.28 -3.18 -1.33
CA PHE A 18 4.45 -2.41 -2.57
C PHE A 18 3.11 -2.01 -3.21
N GLY A 19 2.26 -2.99 -3.44
CA GLY A 19 1.00 -2.90 -4.19
C GLY A 19 0.63 -4.25 -4.79
N VAL A 20 -0.64 -4.49 -5.08
CA VAL A 20 -1.16 -5.75 -5.66
C VAL A 20 -2.24 -5.45 -6.70
N GLY A 21 -2.51 -6.43 -7.56
CA GLY A 21 -3.59 -6.41 -8.54
C GLY A 21 -3.08 -6.23 -9.96
N ASN A 22 -3.98 -5.81 -10.85
CA ASN A 22 -3.70 -5.73 -12.27
C ASN A 22 -2.95 -4.43 -12.62
N PRO A 23 -1.68 -4.48 -13.04
CA PRO A 23 -0.90 -3.27 -13.37
C PRO A 23 -1.46 -2.51 -14.57
N CYS A 24 -2.24 -3.16 -15.43
CA CYS A 24 -2.90 -2.53 -16.58
C CYS A 24 -4.34 -2.08 -16.24
N SER A 25 -4.73 -2.05 -14.97
CA SER A 25 -6.06 -1.63 -14.57
C SER A 25 -6.28 -0.14 -14.85
N LYS A 26 -7.50 0.22 -15.27
CA LYS A 26 -7.96 1.60 -15.37
C LYS A 26 -8.29 2.24 -14.02
N ILE A 27 -8.34 1.45 -12.95
CA ILE A 27 -8.76 1.87 -11.62
C ILE A 27 -7.66 1.49 -10.61
N MET A 28 -7.13 2.51 -9.94
CA MET A 28 -6.17 2.36 -8.87
C MET A 28 -6.73 2.89 -7.55
N PHE A 29 -6.64 2.09 -6.49
CA PHE A 29 -6.96 2.49 -5.12
C PHE A 29 -5.67 2.79 -4.36
N ILE A 30 -5.63 3.97 -3.73
CA ILE A 30 -4.44 4.45 -3.02
C ILE A 30 -4.81 4.74 -1.57
N GLY A 31 -4.26 3.96 -0.65
CA GLY A 31 -4.34 4.22 0.78
C GLY A 31 -3.16 5.02 1.33
N GLU A 32 -3.21 5.30 2.64
CA GLU A 32 -2.20 6.08 3.34
C GLU A 32 -0.89 5.29 3.53
N ALA A 33 -0.97 4.19 4.28
CA ALA A 33 0.17 3.38 4.66
C ALA A 33 -0.27 1.95 5.06
N PRO A 34 0.66 0.98 5.14
CA PRO A 34 0.38 -0.35 5.67
C PRO A 34 0.03 -0.30 7.16
N GLY A 35 -0.94 -1.10 7.58
CA GLY A 35 -1.19 -1.42 8.98
C GLY A 35 -0.37 -2.62 9.44
N GLU A 36 -0.70 -3.16 10.60
CA GLU A 36 -0.01 -4.32 11.19
C GLU A 36 -0.19 -5.61 10.39
N GLU A 37 -1.43 -5.95 10.01
CA GLU A 37 -1.69 -7.16 9.21
C GLU A 37 -1.03 -7.06 7.84
N GLU A 38 -1.02 -5.87 7.22
CA GLU A 38 -0.35 -5.61 5.95
C GLU A 38 1.17 -5.76 6.07
N ASP A 39 1.78 -5.20 7.11
CA ASP A 39 3.23 -5.32 7.37
C ASP A 39 3.66 -6.77 7.60
N LEU A 40 2.83 -7.56 8.29
CA LEU A 40 3.12 -8.98 8.52
C LEU A 40 2.98 -9.83 7.25
N LYS A 41 2.01 -9.52 6.38
CA LYS A 41 1.75 -10.31 5.16
C LYS A 41 2.51 -9.80 3.92
N GLY A 42 2.97 -8.56 3.92
CA GLY A 42 3.58 -7.94 2.74
C GLY A 42 2.57 -7.47 1.67
N GLU A 43 1.27 -7.46 1.98
CA GLU A 43 0.19 -7.15 1.04
C GLU A 43 -0.69 -6.01 1.56
N PRO A 44 -1.14 -5.08 0.70
CA PRO A 44 -1.93 -3.94 1.11
C PRO A 44 -3.40 -4.35 1.35
N PHE A 45 -4.07 -3.68 2.29
CA PHE A 45 -5.50 -3.87 2.56
C PHE A 45 -5.89 -5.33 2.83
N VAL A 46 -5.21 -6.00 3.75
CA VAL A 46 -5.52 -7.39 4.17
C VAL A 46 -6.19 -7.47 5.54
N GLY A 47 -6.12 -6.38 6.31
CA GLY A 47 -6.79 -6.21 7.59
C GLY A 47 -8.30 -5.97 7.49
N LYS A 48 -8.91 -5.54 8.60
CA LYS A 48 -10.36 -5.28 8.69
C LYS A 48 -10.87 -4.30 7.61
N ALA A 49 -10.16 -3.19 7.42
CA ALA A 49 -10.50 -2.19 6.39
C ALA A 49 -10.37 -2.77 4.98
N GLY A 50 -9.37 -3.62 4.77
CA GLY A 50 -9.17 -4.31 3.50
C GLY A 50 -10.26 -5.29 3.13
N ARG A 51 -10.73 -6.08 4.10
CA ARG A 51 -11.87 -6.99 3.91
C ARG A 51 -13.17 -6.24 3.62
N LEU A 52 -13.32 -5.01 4.13
CA LEU A 52 -14.45 -4.15 3.77
C LEU A 52 -14.31 -3.62 2.34
N LEU A 53 -13.11 -3.19 1.94
CA LEU A 53 -12.82 -2.79 0.56
C LEU A 53 -13.16 -3.92 -0.41
N ASP A 54 -12.80 -5.16 -0.10
CA ASP A 54 -13.13 -6.32 -0.95
C ASP A 54 -14.63 -6.48 -1.20
N LYS A 55 -15.44 -6.38 -0.14
CA LYS A 55 -16.90 -6.44 -0.26
C LYS A 55 -17.46 -5.29 -1.09
N MET A 56 -16.88 -4.09 -0.96
CA MET A 56 -17.28 -2.93 -1.74
C MET A 56 -16.94 -3.11 -3.23
N LEU A 57 -15.73 -3.61 -3.54
CA LEU A 57 -15.32 -3.92 -4.90
C LEU A 57 -16.23 -4.98 -5.52
N GLU A 58 -16.48 -6.07 -4.79
CA GLU A 58 -17.35 -7.16 -5.24
C GLU A 58 -18.77 -6.65 -5.57
N SER A 59 -19.32 -5.77 -4.74
CA SER A 59 -20.66 -5.20 -4.97
C SER A 59 -20.80 -4.37 -6.25
N ILE A 60 -19.68 -3.94 -6.84
CA ILE A 60 -19.64 -3.16 -8.10
C ILE A 60 -18.96 -3.94 -9.24
N GLY A 61 -18.79 -5.26 -9.09
CA GLY A 61 -18.19 -6.11 -10.12
C GLY A 61 -16.68 -5.90 -10.30
N LEU A 62 -16.00 -5.38 -9.28
CA LEU A 62 -14.55 -5.22 -9.24
C LEU A 62 -13.91 -6.25 -8.31
N SER A 63 -12.65 -6.58 -8.59
CA SER A 63 -11.84 -7.50 -7.80
C SER A 63 -10.38 -7.08 -7.82
N ARG A 64 -9.74 -7.09 -6.65
CA ARG A 64 -8.29 -6.83 -6.51
C ARG A 64 -7.42 -7.83 -7.24
N HIS A 65 -7.96 -8.98 -7.64
CA HIS A 65 -7.23 -10.01 -8.37
C HIS A 65 -7.38 -9.89 -9.89
N GLU A 66 -8.34 -9.09 -10.38
CA GLU A 66 -8.69 -9.08 -11.80
C GLU A 66 -8.55 -7.70 -12.45
N ASN A 67 -9.20 -6.68 -11.88
CA ASN A 67 -9.48 -5.45 -12.62
C ASN A 67 -9.20 -4.16 -11.84
N VAL A 68 -8.54 -4.23 -10.69
CA VAL A 68 -8.04 -3.03 -9.97
C VAL A 68 -6.59 -3.21 -9.57
N TYR A 69 -5.90 -2.09 -9.33
CA TYR A 69 -4.59 -2.05 -8.68
C TYR A 69 -4.71 -1.35 -7.32
N ILE A 70 -4.07 -1.87 -6.28
CA ILE A 70 -4.16 -1.34 -4.92
C ILE A 70 -2.76 -1.09 -4.39
N ALA A 71 -2.52 0.12 -3.89
CA ALA A 71 -1.25 0.50 -3.28
C ALA A 71 -1.45 1.52 -2.15
N ASN A 72 -0.36 1.90 -1.49
CA ASN A 72 -0.34 2.97 -0.47
C ASN A 72 0.69 4.06 -0.81
N VAL A 73 0.54 5.25 -0.25
CA VAL A 73 1.54 6.33 -0.33
C VAL A 73 2.85 5.89 0.31
N LEU A 74 2.80 5.44 1.56
CA LEU A 74 3.95 4.79 2.21
C LEU A 74 3.98 3.29 1.88
N LYS A 75 5.19 2.74 1.71
CA LYS A 75 5.40 1.30 1.42
C LYS A 75 5.82 0.48 2.65
N SER A 76 5.80 1.11 3.81
CA SER A 76 6.24 0.53 5.08
C SER A 76 5.37 1.09 6.19
N ARG A 77 5.04 0.25 7.17
CA ARG A 77 4.17 0.63 8.28
C ARG A 77 4.79 1.75 9.13
N PRO A 78 4.09 2.87 9.35
CA PRO A 78 4.53 3.90 10.26
C PRO A 78 4.32 3.49 11.72
N PRO A 79 5.06 4.07 12.68
CA PRO A 79 4.82 3.86 14.10
C PRO A 79 3.35 4.12 14.45
N ASP A 80 2.76 3.24 15.26
CA ASP A 80 1.36 3.31 15.71
C ASP A 80 0.32 3.47 14.58
N ASN A 81 0.66 3.08 13.35
CA ASN A 81 -0.17 3.28 12.16
C ASN A 81 -0.53 4.75 11.88
N LYS A 82 0.33 5.71 12.26
CA LYS A 82 0.11 7.16 12.07
C LYS A 82 1.10 7.77 11.08
N ILE A 83 0.67 8.11 9.88
CA ILE A 83 1.54 8.78 8.88
C ILE A 83 2.09 10.13 9.38
N SER A 84 1.35 10.82 10.23
CA SER A 84 1.75 12.12 10.81
C SER A 84 3.00 12.04 11.69
N LEU A 85 3.38 10.83 12.16
CA LEU A 85 4.61 10.61 12.90
C LEU A 85 5.84 10.46 12.00
N CYS A 86 5.67 10.41 10.67
CA CYS A 86 6.76 10.26 9.71
C CYS A 86 6.60 11.14 8.46
N PRO A 87 6.47 12.47 8.61
CA PRO A 87 6.25 13.38 7.47
C PRO A 87 7.40 13.32 6.46
N GLU A 88 8.64 13.13 6.93
CA GLU A 88 9.85 13.01 6.10
C GLU A 88 9.86 11.75 5.19
N SER A 89 9.07 10.72 5.53
CA SER A 89 9.01 9.47 4.76
C SER A 89 8.14 9.59 3.52
N ILE A 90 7.15 10.49 3.52
CA ILE A 90 6.23 10.72 2.41
C ILE A 90 6.98 11.12 1.13
N PRO A 91 7.78 12.21 1.08
CA PRO A 91 8.46 12.63 -0.14
C PRO A 91 9.48 11.58 -0.63
N LYS A 92 9.96 10.71 0.25
CA LYS A 92 10.91 9.63 -0.08
C LYS A 92 10.21 8.40 -0.69
N CYS A 93 8.98 8.13 -0.30
CA CYS A 93 8.18 7.03 -0.85
C CYS A 93 7.35 7.43 -2.07
N LEU A 94 6.91 8.69 -2.16
CA LEU A 94 6.02 9.17 -3.21
C LEU A 94 6.51 8.89 -4.65
N PRO A 95 7.82 8.98 -4.98
CA PRO A 95 8.30 8.65 -6.32
C PRO A 95 7.98 7.22 -6.77
N PHE A 96 7.88 6.27 -5.84
CA PHE A 96 7.49 4.90 -6.18
C PHE A 96 6.01 4.80 -6.55
N LEU A 97 5.15 5.51 -5.83
CA LEU A 97 3.72 5.58 -6.15
C LEU A 97 3.50 6.28 -7.49
N LEU A 98 4.17 7.40 -7.74
CA LEU A 98 4.09 8.11 -9.02
C LEU A 98 4.50 7.19 -10.18
N LYS A 99 5.56 6.39 -10.00
CA LYS A 99 5.95 5.42 -11.02
C LYS A 99 4.94 4.28 -11.21
N GLN A 100 4.22 3.88 -10.16
CA GLN A 100 3.12 2.91 -10.27
C GLN A 100 1.91 3.49 -11.02
N ILE A 101 1.70 4.80 -10.97
CA ILE A 101 0.61 5.49 -11.68
C ILE A 101 0.96 5.70 -13.17
N GLU A 102 2.25 5.87 -13.48
CA GLU A 102 2.74 6.15 -14.83
C GLU A 102 2.70 4.92 -15.76
N ILE A 103 2.69 3.71 -15.20
CA ILE A 103 2.72 2.42 -15.92
C ILE A 103 1.29 1.93 -16.15
#